data_AF-A0A959T5Z2-F1
#
_entry.id   AF-A0A959T5Z2-F1
#
_cell.length_a   1.000
_cell.length_b   1.000
_cell.length_c   1.000
_cell.angle_alpha   90.00
_cell.angle_beta   90.00
_cell.angle_gamma   90.00
#
_symmetry.space_group_name_H-M   'P 1'
#
loop_
_entity.id
_entity.type
_entity.pdbx_description
1 polymer ?
#
loop_
_entity_poly.entity_id
_entity_poly.type
_entity_poly.pdbx_seq_one_letter_code
_entity_poly.pdbx_strand_id
1 'polypeptide(L)' 'HELLRLVRERHPRVRRMLVTGYADLQAVIDAVNQGGVMHYIPKPWNTGDVLNAVRDAFAGYLEEAERTAYT' A
#
# COMPACT_ATOMS: atom_id res chain seq x y z
N HIS A 1 -12.96 5.60 -2.62
CA HIS A 1 -12.02 4.51 -2.97
C HIS A 1 -12.60 3.13 -2.61
N GLU A 2 -13.57 2.63 -3.39
CA GLU A 2 -14.26 1.37 -3.06
C GLU A 2 -13.37 0.13 -3.18
N LEU A 3 -12.55 0.06 -4.24
CA LEU A 3 -11.67 -1.07 -4.48
C LEU A 3 -10.68 -1.32 -3.33
N LEU A 4 -9.95 -0.29 -2.89
CA LEU A 4 -8.94 -0.43 -1.84
C LEU A 4 -9.56 -0.89 -0.51
N ARG A 5 -10.76 -0.36 -0.19
CA ARG A 5 -11.53 -0.80 0.97
C ARG A 5 -11.92 -2.27 0.88
N LEU A 6 -12.47 -2.70 -0.26
CA LEU A 6 -12.86 -4.10 -0.49
C LEU A 6 -11.65 -5.06 -0.42
N VAL A 7 -10.51 -4.64 -0.97
CA VAL A 7 -9.27 -5.42 -0.87
C VAL A 7 -8.82 -5.53 0.59
N ARG A 8 -8.92 -4.45 1.37
CA ARG A 8 -8.62 -4.49 2.81
C ARG A 8 -9.51 -5.47 3.57
N GLU A 9 -10.80 -5.49 3.27
CA GLU A 9 -11.77 -6.36 3.94
C GLU A 9 -11.60 -7.83 3.55
N ARG A 10 -11.42 -8.12 2.26
CA ARG A 10 -11.37 -9.50 1.74
C ARG A 10 -9.97 -10.13 1.79
N HIS A 11 -8.94 -9.29 1.68
CA HIS A 11 -7.54 -9.73 1.60
C HIS A 11 -6.67 -8.82 2.48
N PRO A 12 -6.82 -8.89 3.82
CA PRO A 12 -6.14 -7.98 4.74
C PRO A 12 -4.61 -8.00 4.61
N ARG A 13 -4.04 -9.18 4.33
CA ARG A 13 -2.59 -9.39 4.14
C ARG A 13 -2.02 -8.82 2.83
N VAL A 14 -2.86 -8.44 1.87
CA VAL A 14 -2.38 -7.84 0.62
C VAL A 14 -1.85 -6.44 0.91
N ARG A 15 -0.57 -6.23 0.57
CA ARG A 15 0.09 -4.93 0.65
C ARG A 15 -0.40 -4.04 -0.49
N ARG A 16 -0.79 -2.81 -0.16
CA ARG A 16 -1.45 -1.88 -1.07
C ARG A 16 -0.59 -0.64 -1.27
N MET A 17 -0.40 -0.24 -2.52
CA MET A 17 0.37 0.94 -2.91
C MET A 17 -0.48 1.79 -3.85
N LEU A 18 -0.37 3.12 -3.74
CA LEU A 18 -1.07 4.06 -4.61
C LEU A 18 -0.05 4.83 -5.44
N VAL A 19 -0.27 4.83 -6.76
CA VAL A 19 0.59 5.55 -7.71
C VAL A 19 -0.25 6.59 -8.45
N THR A 20 0.14 7.86 -8.42
CA THR A 20 -0.70 8.94 -8.97
C THR A 20 0.10 10.14 -9.45
N GLY A 21 -0.36 10.78 -10.53
CA GLY A 21 0.25 12.02 -11.06
C GLY A 21 -0.55 13.29 -10.86
N TYR A 22 -1.78 13.14 -10.38
CA TYR A 22 -2.66 14.22 -10.01
C TYR A 22 -3.66 13.59 -9.05
N ALA A 23 -3.31 13.50 -7.78
CA ALA A 23 -4.26 13.13 -6.76
C ALA A 23 -4.68 14.38 -6.03
N ASP A 24 -5.98 14.59 -5.98
CA ASP A 24 -6.59 15.34 -4.89
C ASP A 24 -6.02 14.80 -3.57
N LEU A 25 -5.53 15.68 -2.71
CA LEU A 25 -5.00 15.33 -1.40
C LEU A 25 -6.02 14.49 -0.61
N GLN A 26 -7.32 14.75 -0.79
CA GLN A 26 -8.38 13.97 -0.17
C GLN A 26 -8.41 12.51 -0.64
N ALA A 27 -8.14 12.25 -1.92
CA ALA A 27 -8.06 10.90 -2.45
C ALA A 27 -6.88 10.11 -1.82
N VAL A 28 -5.77 10.79 -1.53
CA VAL A 28 -4.62 10.18 -0.84
C VAL A 28 -4.98 9.88 0.61
N ILE A 29 -5.59 10.83 1.31
CA ILE A 29 -6.04 10.67 2.70
C ILE A 29 -7.01 9.48 2.81
N ASP A 30 -7.98 9.39 1.91
CA ASP A 30 -8.93 8.28 1.88
C ASP A 30 -8.28 6.93 1.59
N ALA A 31 -7.31 6.90 0.67
CA ALA A 31 -6.58 5.68 0.35
C ALA A 31 -5.76 5.16 1.54
N VAL A 32 -5.19 6.06 2.35
CA VAL A 32 -4.48 5.69 3.59
C VAL A 32 -5.47 5.20 4.64
N ASN A 33 -6.45 6.02 5.00
CA ASN A 33 -7.34 5.76 6.13
C ASN A 33 -8.32 4.59 5.88
N GLN A 34 -8.92 4.56 4.70
CA GLN A 34 -9.96 3.58 4.35
C GLN A 34 -9.38 2.40 3.58
N GLY A 35 -8.41 2.67 2.70
CA GLY A 35 -7.81 1.66 1.84
C GLY A 35 -6.64 0.91 2.48
N GLY A 36 -6.03 1.43 3.55
CA GLY A 36 -4.84 0.82 4.14
C GLY A 36 -3.67 0.76 3.17
N VAL A 37 -3.48 1.83 2.40
CA VAL A 37 -2.33 2.01 1.51
C VAL A 37 -1.08 2.36 2.34
N MET A 38 0.02 1.69 2.05
CA MET A 38 1.27 1.79 2.82
C MET A 38 2.31 2.67 2.13
N HIS A 39 2.29 2.71 0.79
CA HIS A 39 3.17 3.57 0.01
C HIS A 39 2.38 4.44 -0.96
N TYR A 40 2.79 5.69 -1.03
CA TYR A 40 2.32 6.68 -1.99
C TYR A 40 3.47 7.02 -2.94
N ILE A 41 3.24 6.86 -4.25
CA ILE A 41 4.26 7.08 -5.28
C ILE A 41 3.75 8.16 -6.26
N PRO A 42 4.28 9.39 -6.20
CA PRO A 42 3.89 10.46 -7.11
C PRO A 42 4.45 10.24 -8.53
N LYS A 43 3.70 10.63 -9.57
CA LYS A 43 4.23 10.78 -10.94
C LYS A 43 4.90 12.14 -11.11
N PRO A 44 5.92 12.23 -11.99
CA PRO A 44 6.59 11.10 -12.63
C PRO A 44 7.48 10.36 -11.62
N TRP A 45 7.28 9.05 -11.46
CA TRP A 45 8.13 8.23 -10.60
C TRP A 45 9.40 7.83 -11.36
N ASN A 46 10.49 7.64 -10.65
CA ASN A 46 11.63 6.91 -11.19
C ASN A 46 11.54 5.42 -10.82
N THR A 47 12.26 4.56 -11.53
CA THR A 47 12.24 3.10 -11.29
C THR A 47 12.71 2.72 -9.89
N GLY A 48 13.64 3.48 -9.31
CA GLY A 48 14.15 3.26 -7.96
C GLY A 48 13.08 3.46 -6.88
N ASP A 49 12.23 4.48 -7.01
CA ASP A 49 11.15 4.76 -6.05
C ASP A 49 10.17 3.60 -5.96
N VAL A 50 9.78 3.05 -7.12
CA VAL A 50 8.88 1.89 -7.21
C VAL A 50 9.54 0.64 -6.65
N LEU A 51 10.82 0.39 -6.98
CA LEU A 51 11.57 -0.75 -6.46
C LEU A 51 11.67 -0.71 -4.94
N ASN A 52 11.94 0.46 -4.36
CA ASN A 52 12.03 0.62 -2.91
C ASN A 52 10.67 0.38 -2.25
N ALA A 53 9.59 0.97 -2.78
CA ALA A 53 8.25 0.75 -2.25
C ALA A 53 7.84 -0.74 -2.28
N VAL A 54 8.19 -1.48 -3.34
CA VAL A 54 7.93 -2.92 -3.43
C VAL A 54 8.75 -3.69 -2.40
N ARG A 55 10.03 -3.35 -2.23
CA ARG A 55 10.92 -3.99 -1.25
C ARG A 55 10.43 -3.79 0.18
N ASP A 56 10.07 -2.56 0.53
CA ASP A 56 9.54 -2.22 1.85
C ASP A 56 8.22 -2.94 2.13
N ALA A 57 7.32 -2.94 1.13
CA ALA A 57 6.05 -3.67 1.22
C ALA A 57 6.26 -5.18 1.44
N PHE A 58 7.24 -5.77 0.74
CA PHE A 58 7.57 -7.19 0.86
C PHE A 58 8.24 -7.52 2.20
N ALA A 59 9.18 -6.69 2.66
CA ALA A 59 9.82 -6.85 3.97
C ALA A 59 8.77 -6.85 5.09
N GLY A 60 7.88 -5.86 5.11
CA GLY A 60 6.81 -5.82 6.11
C GLY A 60 5.84 -7.00 6.01
N TYR A 61 5.60 -7.55 4.81
CA TYR A 61 4.80 -8.77 4.63
C TYR A 61 5.46 -9.98 5.29
N LEU A 62 6.77 -10.14 5.13
CA LEU A 62 7.52 -11.23 5.77
C LEU A 62 7.46 -11.12 7.29
N GLU A 63 7.67 -9.92 7.84
CA GLU A 63 7.56 -9.66 9.29
C GLU A 63 6.17 -10.04 9.85
N GLU A 64 5.11 -9.70 9.12
CA GLU A 64 3.74 -10.04 9.50
C GLU A 64 3.45 -11.54 9.39
N ALA A 65 4.00 -12.20 8.37
CA ALA A 65 3.88 -13.64 8.19
C ALA A 65 4.63 -14.41 9.30
N GLU A 66 5.83 -13.98 9.66
CA GLU A 66 6.59 -14.52 10.79
C GLU A 66 5.82 -14.33 12.09
N ARG A 67 5.31 -13.13 12.37
CA ARG A 67 4.55 -12.86 13.61
C ARG A 67 3.30 -13.73 13.74
N THR A 68 2.62 -13.98 12.62
CA THR A 68 1.44 -14.86 12.58
C THR A 68 1.82 -16.34 12.72
N ALA A 69 3.02 -16.75 12.35
CA ALA A 69 3.49 -18.13 12.53
C ALA A 69 3.76 -18.50 14.00
N TYR A 70 3.96 -17.50 14.87
CA TYR A 70 4.22 -17.67 16.30
C TYR A 70 3.01 -17.38 17.20
N THR A 71 1.82 -17.12 16.64
CA THR A 71 0.55 -16.90 17.36
C THR A 71 -0.46 -17.97 17.00
#